data_AF-A0A7C3YHC6-F1
#
_entry.id   AF-A0A7C3YHC6-F1
#
_cell.length_a   1.000
_cell.length_b   1.000
_cell.length_c   1.000
_cell.angle_alpha   90.00
_cell.angle_beta   90.00
_cell.angle_gamma   90.00
#
_symmetry.space_group_name_H-M   'P 1'
#
loop_
_entity.id
_entity.type
_entity.pdbx_description
1 polymer ?
#
loop_
_entity_poly.entity_id
_entity_poly.type
_entity_poly.pdbx_seq_one_letter_code
_entity_poly.pdbx_strand_id
1 'polypeptide(L)'
;MPSWRVHKAIYEKLCDEVQGFIIWTPELLDRIDKIIDGEYGEHDLGRKFDTGDFQRMLSALWLEFGDVYDTLTGKFLNASYYDKLKLGHEVLRNPKLDQRYMIEIPDDVLVLATLHHILDVATYCLLNIHPPITVDESDLIFECAKRLLRHYVDQLKELKTMDELPFDEVFDWLIDILKEKSREIYTMLTEYLRSKGLEPGYGDDVLKDLLSNYVRDRGYYGIICVNGTPLPLAAAARKAYSELTKGREVVIGFSLSGGPYPVIHEELRASSVKELFEKLQSLRNE
;
A
#
# COMPACT_ATOMS: atom_id res chain seq x y z
N MET A 1 3.14 1.68 8.50
CA MET A 1 3.98 2.29 7.45
C MET A 1 4.32 3.73 7.85
N PRO A 2 5.38 4.35 7.28
CA PRO A 2 6.05 3.87 6.09
C PRO A 2 7.47 3.31 6.31
N SER A 3 7.78 2.39 5.42
CA SER A 3 8.92 1.49 5.37
C SER A 3 10.08 2.10 4.57
N TRP A 4 10.17 3.43 4.47
CA TRP A 4 11.07 4.18 3.56
C TRP A 4 12.49 3.61 3.47
N ARG A 5 13.06 3.18 4.60
CA ARG A 5 14.39 2.56 4.61
C ARG A 5 14.46 1.23 3.85
N VAL A 6 13.44 0.38 3.97
CA VAL A 6 13.36 -0.89 3.22
C VAL A 6 13.07 -0.63 1.74
N HIS A 7 12.21 0.34 1.43
CA HIS A 7 11.92 0.74 0.05
C HIS A 7 13.17 1.24 -0.64
N LYS A 8 13.84 2.22 -0.03
CA LYS A 8 15.13 2.73 -0.51
C LYS A 8 16.17 1.62 -0.72
N ALA A 9 16.30 0.70 0.25
CA ALA A 9 17.23 -0.42 0.12
C ALA A 9 16.86 -1.37 -1.05
N ILE A 10 15.57 -1.58 -1.31
CA ILE A 10 15.11 -2.35 -2.48
C ILE A 10 15.41 -1.58 -3.77
N TYR A 11 15.17 -0.27 -3.81
CA TYR A 11 15.46 0.57 -4.98
C TYR A 11 16.95 0.54 -5.34
N GLU A 12 17.82 0.75 -4.36
CA GLU A 12 19.27 0.69 -4.50
C GLU A 12 19.71 -0.69 -5.02
N LYS A 13 19.16 -1.77 -4.45
CA LYS A 13 19.44 -3.14 -4.89
C LYS A 13 19.03 -3.38 -6.34
N LEU A 14 17.86 -2.89 -6.77
CA LEU A 14 17.41 -3.03 -8.16
C LEU A 14 18.30 -2.22 -9.11
N CYS A 15 18.73 -1.01 -8.73
CA CYS A 15 19.70 -0.24 -9.51
C CYS A 15 21.02 -0.97 -9.71
N ASP A 16 21.51 -1.66 -8.68
CA ASP A 16 22.78 -2.38 -8.73
C ASP A 16 22.70 -3.69 -9.54
N GLU A 17 21.55 -4.36 -9.53
CA GLU A 17 21.43 -5.75 -10.00
C GLU A 17 20.61 -5.95 -11.27
N VAL A 18 19.80 -4.96 -11.68
CA VAL A 18 18.88 -5.08 -12.81
C VAL A 18 19.30 -4.16 -13.93
N GLN A 19 19.70 -4.76 -15.06
CA GLN A 19 20.06 -4.00 -16.25
C GLN A 19 18.85 -3.17 -16.74
N GLY A 20 19.04 -1.86 -16.89
CA GLY A 20 18.01 -0.94 -17.35
C GLY A 20 17.18 -0.30 -16.24
N PHE A 21 17.29 -0.74 -14.98
CA PHE A 21 16.70 -0.03 -13.85
C PHE A 21 17.65 1.08 -13.38
N ILE A 22 17.51 2.28 -13.96
CA ILE A 22 18.42 3.41 -13.70
C ILE A 22 17.63 4.58 -13.15
N ILE A 23 18.14 5.19 -12.08
CA ILE A 23 17.61 6.43 -11.50
C ILE A 23 18.56 7.56 -11.88
N TRP A 24 18.05 8.56 -12.60
CA TRP A 24 18.82 9.73 -13.03
C TRP A 24 18.26 11.03 -12.45
N THR A 25 17.01 11.04 -11.99
CA THR A 25 16.37 12.21 -11.41
C THR A 25 17.04 12.53 -10.07
N PRO A 26 17.59 13.75 -9.91
CA PRO A 26 18.26 14.16 -8.68
C PRO A 26 17.33 14.07 -7.46
N GLU A 27 17.88 13.63 -6.32
CA GLU A 27 17.18 13.54 -5.03
C GLU A 27 15.95 12.62 -4.99
N LEU A 28 15.64 11.90 -6.08
CA LEU A 28 14.43 11.10 -6.20
C LEU A 28 14.29 10.06 -5.09
N LEU A 29 15.35 9.28 -4.83
CA LEU A 29 15.37 8.26 -3.77
C LEU A 29 15.11 8.82 -2.36
N ASP A 30 15.45 10.09 -2.11
CA ASP A 30 15.31 10.70 -0.78
C ASP A 30 13.95 11.40 -0.59
N ARG A 31 13.21 11.62 -1.68
CA ARG A 31 11.98 12.41 -1.69
C ARG A 31 10.74 11.61 -2.11
N ILE A 32 10.87 10.60 -2.98
CA ILE A 32 9.71 9.89 -3.55
C ILE A 32 8.74 9.38 -2.49
N ASP A 33 9.24 8.66 -1.48
CA ASP A 33 8.37 8.10 -0.46
C ASP A 33 7.73 9.20 0.43
N LYS A 34 8.42 10.32 0.65
CA LYS A 34 7.86 11.45 1.42
C LYS A 34 6.72 12.12 0.68
N ILE A 35 6.85 12.24 -0.64
CA ILE A 35 5.82 12.81 -1.51
C ILE A 35 4.60 11.89 -1.51
N ILE A 36 4.82 10.59 -1.73
CA ILE A 36 3.72 9.62 -1.82
C ILE A 36 3.03 9.43 -0.46
N ASP A 37 3.76 9.21 0.62
CA ASP A 37 3.16 8.89 1.93
C ASP A 37 2.77 10.12 2.77
N GLY A 38 3.50 11.22 2.63
CA GLY A 38 3.49 12.32 3.60
C GLY A 38 2.81 13.59 3.13
N GLU A 39 3.15 14.06 1.92
CA GLU A 39 2.76 15.40 1.49
C GLU A 39 1.40 15.46 0.78
N TYR A 40 0.94 14.35 0.21
CA TYR A 40 -0.28 14.33 -0.62
C TYR A 40 -1.41 13.42 -0.11
N GLY A 41 -1.20 12.80 1.05
CA GLY A 41 -2.19 12.04 1.83
C GLY A 41 -1.80 10.57 2.00
N GLU A 42 -2.19 9.94 3.11
CA GLU A 42 -2.04 8.49 3.32
C GLU A 42 -2.76 7.72 2.20
N HIS A 43 -2.05 7.40 1.12
CA HIS A 43 -2.57 6.64 0.01
C HIS A 43 -2.51 5.15 0.34
N ASP A 44 -3.44 4.70 1.20
CA ASP A 44 -3.86 3.29 1.25
C ASP A 44 -4.54 2.97 -0.10
N LEU A 45 -3.79 2.84 -1.21
CA LEU A 45 -4.33 2.48 -2.54
C LEU A 45 -5.00 1.08 -2.57
N GLY A 46 -5.07 0.39 -1.43
CA GLY A 46 -5.89 -0.80 -1.19
C GLY A 46 -7.30 -0.54 -0.63
N ARG A 47 -7.69 0.69 -0.27
CA ARG A 47 -9.04 1.02 0.24
C ARG A 47 -9.85 1.82 -0.78
N LYS A 48 -10.79 1.13 -1.43
CA LYS A 48 -11.94 1.66 -2.19
C LYS A 48 -11.78 3.05 -2.85
N PHE A 49 -11.42 3.01 -4.14
CA PHE A 49 -11.99 3.83 -5.21
C PHE A 49 -12.12 5.34 -4.98
N ASP A 50 -11.00 6.06 -4.90
CA ASP A 50 -10.98 7.48 -5.24
C ASP A 50 -10.07 7.70 -6.46
N THR A 51 -10.68 7.95 -7.62
CA THR A 51 -9.94 8.28 -8.86
C THR A 51 -9.14 9.59 -8.72
N GLY A 52 -9.44 10.41 -7.71
CA GLY A 52 -8.68 11.61 -7.38
C GLY A 52 -7.31 11.33 -6.79
N ASP A 53 -7.03 10.13 -6.26
CA ASP A 53 -5.73 9.82 -5.64
C ASP A 53 -4.60 9.76 -6.67
N PHE A 54 -4.82 9.05 -7.77
CA PHE A 54 -3.83 8.93 -8.85
C PHE A 54 -3.48 10.29 -9.48
N GLN A 55 -4.49 11.11 -9.79
CA GLN A 55 -4.28 12.43 -10.39
C GLN A 55 -3.60 13.42 -9.41
N ARG A 56 -3.90 13.31 -8.10
CA ARG A 56 -3.19 14.07 -7.06
C ARG A 56 -1.72 13.65 -6.98
N MET A 57 -1.44 12.35 -7.02
CA MET A 57 -0.07 11.82 -7.04
C MET A 57 0.69 12.33 -8.29
N LEU A 58 0.12 12.20 -9.50
CA LEU A 58 0.78 12.70 -10.71
C LEU A 58 1.07 14.20 -10.64
N SER A 59 0.10 14.99 -10.14
CA SER A 59 0.29 16.43 -9.94
C SER A 59 1.44 16.72 -8.98
N ALA A 60 1.56 15.96 -7.89
CA ALA A 60 2.65 16.09 -6.92
C ALA A 60 4.01 15.76 -7.53
N LEU A 61 4.11 14.62 -8.20
CA LEU A 61 5.33 14.16 -8.86
C LEU A 61 5.77 15.15 -9.95
N TRP A 62 4.83 15.69 -10.72
CA TRP A 62 5.10 16.73 -11.70
C TRP A 62 5.60 18.04 -11.07
N LEU A 63 4.91 18.51 -10.03
CA LEU A 63 5.31 19.75 -9.34
C LEU A 63 6.70 19.62 -8.70
N GLU A 64 7.07 18.42 -8.26
CA GLU A 64 8.37 18.16 -7.69
C GLU A 64 9.46 17.97 -8.75
N PHE A 65 9.32 16.94 -9.58
CA PHE A 65 10.40 16.44 -10.44
C PHE A 65 10.18 16.74 -11.92
N GLY A 66 8.91 16.93 -12.31
CA GLY A 66 8.54 17.16 -13.69
C GLY A 66 8.77 18.58 -14.17
N ASP A 67 8.47 18.77 -15.45
CA ASP A 67 8.54 20.07 -16.11
C ASP A 67 7.42 20.19 -17.16
N VAL A 68 7.47 21.25 -17.95
CA VAL A 68 6.52 21.50 -19.03
C VAL A 68 7.27 21.56 -20.34
N TYR A 69 6.83 20.75 -21.29
CA TYR A 69 7.31 20.76 -22.65
C TYR A 69 6.45 21.66 -23.53
N ASP A 70 7.04 22.70 -24.14
CA ASP A 70 6.37 23.57 -25.10
C ASP A 70 6.52 23.01 -26.51
N THR A 71 5.44 22.43 -27.05
CA THR A 71 5.40 21.78 -28.36
C THR A 71 5.66 22.75 -29.52
N LEU A 72 5.44 24.07 -29.33
CA LEU A 72 5.73 25.05 -30.37
C LEU A 72 7.23 25.35 -30.48
N THR A 73 7.95 25.31 -29.36
CA THR A 73 9.39 25.61 -29.34
C THR A 73 10.26 24.36 -29.31
N GLY A 74 9.67 23.21 -29.00
CA GLY A 74 10.35 21.93 -28.85
C GLY A 74 11.28 21.89 -27.63
N LYS A 75 10.94 22.61 -26.57
CA LYS A 75 11.81 22.78 -25.39
C LYS A 75 11.05 22.67 -24.08
N PHE A 76 11.77 22.15 -23.09
CA PHE A 76 11.40 22.22 -21.68
C PHE A 76 11.51 23.65 -21.15
N LEU A 77 10.50 24.08 -20.41
CA LEU A 77 10.42 25.44 -19.87
C LEU A 77 11.34 25.67 -18.68
N ASN A 78 11.83 24.60 -18.03
CA ASN A 78 12.56 24.64 -16.78
C ASN A 78 11.83 25.48 -15.73
N ALA A 79 10.52 25.26 -15.62
CA ALA A 79 9.64 26.10 -14.83
C ALA A 79 9.88 25.87 -13.33
N SER A 80 9.97 26.96 -12.56
CA SER A 80 10.00 26.86 -11.10
C SER A 80 8.69 26.25 -10.57
N TYR A 81 8.70 25.74 -9.34
CA TYR A 81 7.49 25.22 -8.69
C TYR A 81 6.29 26.17 -8.79
N TYR A 82 6.51 27.47 -8.51
CA TYR A 82 5.45 28.48 -8.59
C TYR A 82 4.98 28.76 -10.03
N ASP A 83 5.90 28.70 -10.99
CA ASP A 83 5.55 28.86 -12.41
C ASP A 83 4.75 27.66 -12.92
N LYS A 84 5.10 26.43 -12.51
CA LYS A 84 4.32 25.22 -12.79
C LYS A 84 2.90 25.33 -12.24
N LEU A 85 2.74 25.73 -10.97
CA LEU A 85 1.42 25.96 -10.37
C LEU A 85 0.60 27.00 -11.14
N LYS A 86 1.21 28.13 -11.48
CA LYS A 86 0.56 29.20 -12.23
C LYS A 86 0.13 28.71 -13.61
N LEU A 87 1.00 27.99 -14.31
CA LEU A 87 0.71 27.45 -15.63
C LEU A 87 -0.42 26.40 -15.58
N GLY A 88 -0.41 25.51 -14.58
CA GLY A 88 -1.49 24.55 -14.37
C GLY A 88 -2.85 25.25 -14.22
N HIS A 89 -2.92 26.34 -13.45
CA HIS A 89 -4.13 27.15 -13.35
C HIS A 89 -4.53 27.85 -14.66
N GLU A 90 -3.56 28.29 -15.46
CA GLU A 90 -3.81 28.94 -16.75
C GLU A 90 -4.31 27.95 -17.81
N VAL A 91 -3.75 26.73 -17.87
CA VAL A 91 -4.20 25.66 -18.77
C VAL A 91 -5.64 25.24 -18.43
N LEU A 92 -5.97 25.07 -17.15
CA LEU A 92 -7.35 24.77 -16.70
C LEU A 92 -8.36 25.84 -17.15
N ARG A 93 -7.94 27.11 -17.21
CA ARG A 93 -8.79 28.24 -17.63
C ARG A 93 -8.82 28.44 -19.15
N ASN A 94 -7.87 27.88 -19.88
CA ASN A 94 -7.76 28.01 -21.33
C ASN A 94 -7.32 26.69 -21.98
N PRO A 95 -8.28 25.82 -22.34
CA PRO A 95 -8.00 24.50 -22.94
C PRO A 95 -7.19 24.54 -24.24
N LYS A 96 -7.08 25.69 -24.92
CA LYS A 96 -6.23 25.82 -26.11
C LYS A 96 -4.73 25.71 -25.78
N LEU A 97 -4.35 25.96 -24.53
CA LEU A 97 -2.97 25.83 -24.07
C LEU A 97 -2.56 24.36 -23.87
N ASP A 98 -3.53 23.45 -23.70
CA ASP A 98 -3.31 22.01 -23.53
C ASP A 98 -2.70 21.35 -24.78
N GLN A 99 -2.93 21.94 -25.96
CA GLN A 99 -2.29 21.51 -27.22
C GLN A 99 -0.85 22.01 -27.37
N ARG A 100 -0.45 23.01 -26.58
CA ARG A 100 0.88 23.63 -26.63
C ARG A 100 1.79 23.15 -25.53
N TYR A 101 1.29 23.10 -24.30
CA TYR A 101 2.08 22.77 -23.13
C TYR A 101 1.73 21.35 -22.69
N MET A 102 2.70 20.46 -22.78
CA MET A 102 2.59 19.10 -22.29
C MET A 102 3.25 19.01 -20.91
N ILE A 103 2.51 18.44 -19.96
CA ILE A 103 3.02 18.09 -18.64
C ILE A 103 3.91 16.85 -18.81
N GLU A 104 5.13 16.91 -18.29
CA GLU A 104 6.09 15.80 -18.37
C GLU A 104 6.59 15.47 -16.97
N ILE A 105 6.60 14.18 -16.66
CA ILE A 105 7.12 13.60 -15.42
C ILE A 105 8.18 12.59 -15.85
N PRO A 106 9.43 12.68 -15.35
CA PRO A 106 10.47 11.75 -15.74
C PRO A 106 10.09 10.29 -15.52
N ASP A 107 10.47 9.42 -16.46
CA ASP A 107 10.08 8.01 -16.43
C ASP A 107 10.51 7.29 -15.14
N ASP A 108 11.71 7.56 -14.63
CA ASP A 108 12.23 6.97 -13.38
C ASP A 108 11.45 7.39 -12.13
N VAL A 109 10.83 8.57 -12.15
CA VAL A 109 9.92 9.05 -11.09
C VAL A 109 8.65 8.21 -11.07
N LEU A 110 8.02 8.00 -12.24
CA LEU A 110 6.80 7.20 -12.36
C LEU A 110 7.06 5.71 -12.07
N VAL A 111 8.22 5.20 -12.47
CA VAL A 111 8.69 3.85 -12.14
C VAL A 111 8.84 3.68 -10.63
N LEU A 112 9.51 4.61 -9.94
CA LEU A 112 9.68 4.51 -8.49
C LEU A 112 8.38 4.70 -7.71
N ALA A 113 7.49 5.59 -8.17
CA ALA A 113 6.16 5.72 -7.58
C ALA A 113 5.33 4.43 -7.73
N THR A 114 5.39 3.82 -8.90
CA THR A 114 4.75 2.52 -9.16
C THR A 114 5.34 1.42 -8.28
N LEU A 115 6.67 1.37 -8.19
CA LEU A 115 7.36 0.38 -7.36
C LEU A 115 7.03 0.56 -5.88
N HIS A 116 6.95 1.79 -5.38
CA HIS A 116 6.48 2.09 -4.02
C HIS A 116 5.14 1.42 -3.73
N HIS A 117 4.14 1.65 -4.59
CA HIS A 117 2.81 1.04 -4.42
C HIS A 117 2.83 -0.49 -4.51
N ILE A 118 3.66 -1.06 -5.38
CA ILE A 118 3.85 -2.53 -5.42
C ILE A 118 4.40 -3.04 -4.09
N LEU A 119 5.39 -2.37 -3.50
CA LEU A 119 6.01 -2.78 -2.24
C LEU A 119 5.08 -2.63 -1.02
N ASP A 120 4.23 -1.60 -1.02
CA ASP A 120 3.18 -1.42 0.00
C ASP A 120 2.17 -2.56 -0.05
N VAL A 121 1.66 -2.83 -1.24
CA VAL A 121 0.69 -3.90 -1.46
C VAL A 121 1.33 -5.26 -1.20
N ALA A 122 2.60 -5.46 -1.54
CA ALA A 122 3.36 -6.66 -1.20
C ALA A 122 3.45 -6.86 0.32
N THR A 123 3.77 -5.80 1.06
CA THR A 123 3.79 -5.81 2.53
C THR A 123 2.41 -6.11 3.12
N TYR A 124 1.35 -5.54 2.54
CA TYR A 124 -0.03 -5.84 2.89
C TYR A 124 -0.38 -7.31 2.62
N CYS A 125 -0.04 -7.86 1.45
CA CYS A 125 -0.28 -9.26 1.09
C CYS A 125 0.47 -10.21 2.05
N LEU A 126 1.72 -9.90 2.40
CA LEU A 126 2.50 -10.65 3.38
C LEU A 126 1.81 -10.71 4.75
N LEU A 127 1.23 -9.59 5.21
CA LEU A 127 0.51 -9.54 6.48
C LEU A 127 -0.86 -10.24 6.41
N ASN A 128 -1.57 -10.12 5.30
CA ASN A 128 -2.99 -10.44 5.23
C ASN A 128 -3.36 -11.70 4.43
N ILE A 129 -2.38 -12.50 4.01
CA ILE A 129 -2.61 -13.83 3.43
C ILE A 129 -2.40 -14.91 4.49
N HIS A 130 -3.42 -15.76 4.67
CA HIS A 130 -3.41 -16.87 5.61
C HIS A 130 -3.85 -18.18 4.94
N PRO A 131 -3.09 -19.29 5.06
CA PRO A 131 -1.82 -19.45 5.77
C PRO A 131 -0.69 -18.52 5.26
N PRO A 132 0.31 -18.18 6.10
CA PRO A 132 1.36 -17.24 5.71
C PRO A 132 2.14 -17.71 4.47
N ILE A 133 2.40 -16.79 3.54
CA ILE A 133 3.28 -17.06 2.39
C ILE A 133 4.68 -17.41 2.89
N THR A 134 5.24 -18.50 2.36
CA THR A 134 6.60 -18.92 2.67
C THR A 134 7.62 -18.32 1.70
N VAL A 135 8.91 -18.39 2.05
CA VAL A 135 9.98 -17.90 1.16
C VAL A 135 10.01 -18.62 -0.20
N ASP A 136 9.62 -19.90 -0.24
CA ASP A 136 9.58 -20.69 -1.47
C ASP A 136 8.41 -20.33 -2.38
N GLU A 137 7.42 -19.61 -1.85
CA GLU A 137 6.22 -19.11 -2.54
C GLU A 137 6.23 -17.57 -2.65
N SER A 138 7.41 -16.96 -2.51
CA SER A 138 7.56 -15.50 -2.40
C SER A 138 7.11 -14.75 -3.66
N ASP A 139 7.08 -15.39 -4.82
CA ASP A 139 6.55 -14.83 -6.06
C ASP A 139 5.04 -14.56 -5.99
N LEU A 140 4.29 -15.34 -5.20
CA LEU A 140 2.85 -15.15 -4.99
C LEU A 140 2.49 -13.78 -4.40
N ILE A 141 3.44 -13.13 -3.73
CA ILE A 141 3.27 -11.77 -3.20
C ILE A 141 3.04 -10.78 -4.34
N PHE A 142 3.79 -10.91 -5.42
CA PHE A 142 3.70 -10.00 -6.56
C PHE A 142 2.52 -10.34 -7.48
N GLU A 143 2.10 -11.61 -7.53
CA GLU A 143 0.81 -11.97 -8.14
C GLU A 143 -0.37 -11.35 -7.37
N CYS A 144 -0.31 -11.36 -6.03
CA CYS A 144 -1.27 -10.68 -5.18
C CYS A 144 -1.25 -9.16 -5.44
N ALA A 145 -0.07 -8.55 -5.50
CA ALA A 145 0.09 -7.13 -5.75
C ALA A 145 -0.47 -6.72 -7.12
N LYS A 146 -0.13 -7.46 -8.18
CA LYS A 146 -0.67 -7.26 -9.53
C LYS A 146 -2.20 -7.31 -9.56
N ARG A 147 -2.82 -8.25 -8.85
CA ARG A 147 -4.28 -8.35 -8.75
C ARG A 147 -4.90 -7.15 -8.02
N LEU A 148 -4.30 -6.73 -6.90
CA LEU A 148 -4.83 -5.62 -6.09
C LEU A 148 -4.62 -4.26 -6.74
N LEU A 149 -3.55 -4.08 -7.51
CA LEU A 149 -3.23 -2.86 -8.24
C LEU A 149 -3.89 -2.75 -9.62
N ARG A 150 -4.80 -3.67 -10.00
CA ARG A 150 -5.43 -3.67 -11.32
C ARG A 150 -6.01 -2.31 -11.73
N HIS A 151 -6.66 -1.61 -10.81
CA HIS A 151 -7.22 -0.29 -11.10
C HIS A 151 -6.15 0.78 -11.33
N TYR A 152 -5.05 0.72 -10.56
CA TYR A 152 -3.89 1.58 -10.77
C TYR A 152 -3.27 1.32 -12.15
N VAL A 153 -3.12 0.05 -12.54
CA VAL A 153 -2.64 -0.35 -13.89
C VAL A 153 -3.56 0.17 -14.99
N ASP A 154 -4.88 0.13 -14.79
CA ASP A 154 -5.82 0.70 -15.76
C ASP A 154 -5.64 2.21 -15.94
N GLN A 155 -5.21 2.94 -14.90
CA GLN A 155 -4.87 4.36 -14.99
C GLN A 155 -3.49 4.60 -15.62
N LEU A 156 -2.51 3.72 -15.37
CA LEU A 156 -1.19 3.79 -15.99
C LEU A 156 -1.23 3.70 -17.53
N LYS A 157 -2.25 3.04 -18.11
CA LYS A 157 -2.45 2.97 -19.57
C LYS A 157 -2.64 4.33 -20.25
N GLU A 158 -3.01 5.35 -19.48
CA GLU A 158 -3.14 6.72 -19.97
C GLU A 158 -1.77 7.42 -20.11
N LEU A 159 -0.71 6.83 -19.55
CA LEU A 159 0.64 7.34 -19.55
C LEU A 159 1.52 6.56 -20.53
N LYS A 160 2.53 7.25 -21.06
CA LYS A 160 3.57 6.66 -21.89
C LYS A 160 4.93 7.17 -21.46
N THR A 161 5.94 6.33 -21.63
CA THR A 161 7.34 6.71 -21.49
C THR A 161 7.75 7.69 -22.59
N MET A 162 8.92 8.28 -22.43
CA MET A 162 9.53 9.14 -23.46
C MET A 162 9.74 8.42 -24.79
N ASP A 163 9.93 7.09 -24.77
CA ASP A 163 10.05 6.23 -25.96
C ASP A 163 8.70 5.67 -26.44
N GLU A 164 7.58 6.26 -26.02
CA GLU A 164 6.21 5.90 -26.39
C GLU A 164 5.74 4.52 -25.92
N LEU A 165 6.50 3.83 -25.05
CA LEU A 165 6.07 2.59 -24.41
C LEU A 165 4.94 2.88 -23.40
N PRO A 166 3.81 2.16 -23.45
CA PRO A 166 2.74 2.27 -22.44
C PRO A 166 3.24 1.90 -21.04
N PHE A 167 2.80 2.64 -20.01
CA PHE A 167 3.26 2.41 -18.64
C PHE A 167 2.70 1.12 -17.99
N ASP A 168 1.64 0.53 -18.52
CA ASP A 168 1.19 -0.80 -18.08
C ASP A 168 2.15 -1.92 -18.51
N GLU A 169 2.85 -1.76 -19.64
CA GLU A 169 3.94 -2.67 -20.03
C GLU A 169 5.15 -2.50 -19.10
N VAL A 170 5.47 -1.27 -18.70
CA VAL A 170 6.52 -0.99 -17.69
C VAL A 170 6.14 -1.59 -16.34
N PHE A 171 4.87 -1.52 -15.94
CA PHE A 171 4.38 -2.17 -14.72
C PHE A 171 4.56 -3.69 -14.78
N ASP A 172 4.20 -4.32 -15.89
CA ASP A 172 4.36 -5.77 -16.04
C ASP A 172 5.84 -6.18 -16.01
N TRP A 173 6.72 -5.42 -16.65
CA TRP A 173 8.17 -5.60 -16.57
C TRP A 173 8.68 -5.48 -15.12
N LEU A 174 8.21 -4.49 -14.35
CA LEU A 174 8.57 -4.36 -12.92
C LEU A 174 8.11 -5.58 -12.11
N ILE A 175 6.88 -6.07 -12.33
CA ILE A 175 6.38 -7.26 -11.63
C ILE A 175 7.26 -8.48 -11.92
N ASP A 176 7.66 -8.69 -13.19
CA ASP A 176 8.50 -9.82 -13.57
C ASP A 176 9.88 -9.75 -12.89
N ILE A 177 10.51 -8.57 -12.85
CA ILE A 177 11.77 -8.36 -12.10
C ILE A 177 11.60 -8.69 -10.61
N LEU A 178 10.53 -8.21 -10.01
CA LEU A 178 10.27 -8.42 -8.59
C LEU A 178 10.02 -9.91 -8.28
N LYS A 179 9.38 -10.64 -9.21
CA LYS A 179 9.21 -12.09 -9.11
C LYS A 179 10.53 -12.85 -9.21
N GLU A 180 11.42 -12.46 -10.12
CA GLU A 180 12.77 -13.04 -10.23
C GLU A 180 13.57 -12.84 -8.93
N LYS A 181 13.41 -11.69 -8.29
CA LYS A 181 14.09 -11.31 -7.04
C LYS A 181 13.27 -11.61 -5.77
N SER A 182 12.18 -12.37 -5.91
CA SER A 182 11.15 -12.49 -4.88
C SER A 182 11.65 -13.00 -3.54
N ARG A 183 12.55 -13.99 -3.51
CA ARG A 183 13.10 -14.55 -2.27
C ARG A 183 13.88 -13.52 -1.45
N GLU A 184 14.62 -12.65 -2.14
CA GLU A 184 15.46 -11.62 -1.51
C GLU A 184 14.58 -10.50 -0.96
N ILE A 185 13.63 -10.03 -1.77
CA ILE A 185 12.67 -9.00 -1.36
C ILE A 185 11.79 -9.52 -0.22
N TYR A 186 11.33 -10.77 -0.28
CA TYR A 186 10.62 -11.43 0.82
C TYR A 186 11.41 -11.36 2.13
N THR A 187 12.72 -11.65 2.08
CA THR A 187 13.57 -11.62 3.27
C THR A 187 13.63 -10.20 3.84
N MET A 188 13.85 -9.19 2.99
CA MET A 188 13.90 -7.79 3.41
C MET A 188 12.56 -7.32 4.02
N LEU A 189 11.43 -7.64 3.38
CA LEU A 189 10.11 -7.26 3.87
C LEU A 189 9.75 -7.97 5.18
N THR A 190 10.06 -9.26 5.31
CA THR A 190 9.78 -10.01 6.54
C THR A 190 10.69 -9.59 7.71
N GLU A 191 11.95 -9.25 7.46
CA GLU A 191 12.83 -8.64 8.46
C GLU A 191 12.29 -7.28 8.91
N TYR A 192 11.81 -6.47 7.96
CA TYR A 192 11.12 -5.22 8.28
C TYR A 192 9.89 -5.46 9.18
N LEU A 193 9.00 -6.41 8.83
CA LEU A 193 7.84 -6.76 9.65
C LEU A 193 8.24 -7.20 11.07
N ARG A 194 9.24 -8.08 11.19
CA ARG A 194 9.75 -8.54 12.49
C ARG A 194 10.30 -7.39 13.33
N SER A 195 11.00 -6.44 12.71
CA SER A 195 11.50 -5.23 13.40
C SER A 195 10.37 -4.36 13.98
N LYS A 196 9.14 -4.53 13.48
CA LYS A 196 7.91 -3.88 13.96
C LYS A 196 7.09 -4.76 14.91
N GLY A 197 7.59 -5.95 15.28
CA GLY A 197 6.84 -6.91 16.08
C GLY A 197 5.68 -7.56 15.32
N LEU A 198 5.74 -7.55 13.99
CA LEU A 198 4.71 -8.12 13.11
C LEU A 198 5.19 -9.45 12.52
N GLU A 199 4.24 -10.33 12.25
CA GLU A 199 4.49 -11.63 11.62
C GLU A 199 3.63 -11.78 10.35
N PRO A 200 4.16 -12.37 9.26
CA PRO A 200 3.39 -12.68 8.07
C PRO A 200 2.15 -13.52 8.36
N GLY A 201 1.03 -13.21 7.69
CA GLY A 201 -0.26 -13.89 7.81
C GLY A 201 -1.04 -13.66 9.12
N TYR A 202 -0.61 -12.68 9.93
CA TYR A 202 -1.28 -12.28 11.17
C TYR A 202 -1.80 -10.83 11.13
N GLY A 203 -2.18 -10.31 9.97
CA GLY A 203 -2.73 -8.96 9.81
C GLY A 203 -4.14 -8.77 10.36
N ASP A 204 -4.60 -7.52 10.41
CA ASP A 204 -5.91 -7.14 10.96
C ASP A 204 -7.09 -7.64 10.11
N ASP A 205 -6.93 -7.75 8.79
CA ASP A 205 -7.98 -8.30 7.92
C ASP A 205 -8.15 -9.81 8.14
N VAL A 206 -7.06 -10.54 8.36
CA VAL A 206 -7.15 -11.97 8.72
C VAL A 206 -7.81 -12.13 10.09
N LEU A 207 -7.46 -11.28 11.06
CA LEU A 207 -8.10 -11.29 12.37
C LEU A 207 -9.60 -11.02 12.28
N LYS A 208 -10.00 -10.05 11.45
CA LYS A 208 -11.41 -9.72 11.19
C LYS A 208 -12.14 -10.93 10.63
N ASP A 209 -11.56 -11.64 9.66
CA ASP A 209 -12.18 -12.82 9.07
C ASP A 209 -12.28 -13.98 10.06
N LEU A 210 -11.24 -14.20 10.89
CA LEU A 210 -11.27 -15.17 11.98
C LEU A 210 -12.35 -14.85 13.01
N LEU A 211 -12.43 -13.60 13.47
CA LEU A 211 -13.49 -13.15 14.37
C LEU A 211 -14.87 -13.29 13.72
N SER A 212 -15.01 -13.00 12.43
CA SER A 212 -16.27 -13.14 11.70
C SER A 212 -16.76 -14.58 11.69
N ASN A 213 -15.85 -15.50 11.37
CA ASN A 213 -16.14 -16.92 11.34
C ASN A 213 -16.52 -17.41 12.75
N TYR A 214 -15.71 -17.06 13.75
CA TYR A 214 -15.96 -17.44 15.13
C TYR A 214 -17.32 -16.93 15.66
N VAL A 215 -17.65 -15.66 15.41
CA VAL A 215 -18.95 -15.07 15.76
C VAL A 215 -20.10 -15.83 15.09
N ARG A 216 -19.97 -16.12 13.79
CA ARG A 216 -21.01 -16.85 13.04
C ARG A 216 -21.18 -18.27 13.55
N ASP A 217 -20.09 -19.00 13.76
CA ASP A 217 -20.10 -20.42 14.11
C ASP A 217 -20.67 -20.64 15.53
N ARG A 218 -20.43 -19.69 16.44
CA ARG A 218 -20.96 -19.71 17.81
C ARG A 218 -22.30 -18.96 17.99
N GLY A 219 -22.84 -18.37 16.92
CA GLY A 219 -24.12 -17.64 16.96
C GLY A 219 -24.08 -16.34 17.78
N TYR A 220 -22.92 -15.72 17.91
CA TYR A 220 -22.76 -14.44 18.60
C TYR A 220 -23.29 -13.27 17.76
N TYR A 221 -23.61 -12.17 18.44
CA TYR A 221 -23.99 -10.92 17.81
C TYR A 221 -22.76 -10.21 17.18
N GLY A 222 -22.99 -9.41 16.14
CA GLY A 222 -21.91 -8.77 15.36
C GLY A 222 -21.18 -7.59 16.04
N ILE A 223 -21.53 -7.26 17.30
CA ILE A 223 -20.82 -6.29 18.13
C ILE A 223 -19.89 -7.06 19.08
N ILE A 224 -18.60 -6.74 19.01
CA ILE A 224 -17.55 -7.35 19.80
C ILE A 224 -17.01 -6.32 20.79
N CYS A 225 -16.84 -6.70 22.05
CA CYS A 225 -16.24 -5.83 23.05
C CYS A 225 -14.73 -6.01 23.09
N VAL A 226 -13.97 -4.94 22.88
CA VAL A 226 -12.51 -4.95 22.98
C VAL A 226 -12.08 -4.06 24.14
N ASN A 227 -11.52 -4.66 25.18
CA ASN A 227 -11.19 -3.99 26.45
C ASN A 227 -12.39 -3.20 27.00
N GLY A 228 -13.57 -3.85 27.02
CA GLY A 228 -14.82 -3.26 27.48
C GLY A 228 -15.49 -2.27 26.51
N THR A 229 -14.91 -1.98 25.35
CA THR A 229 -15.52 -1.08 24.34
C THR A 229 -16.29 -1.87 23.28
N PRO A 230 -17.62 -1.70 23.13
CA PRO A 230 -18.38 -2.36 22.08
C PRO A 230 -18.08 -1.75 20.71
N LEU A 231 -17.68 -2.58 19.74
CA LEU A 231 -17.30 -2.17 18.40
C LEU A 231 -17.90 -3.09 17.34
N PRO A 232 -18.24 -2.57 16.14
CA PRO A 232 -18.48 -3.42 14.98
C PRO A 232 -17.25 -4.27 14.67
N LEU A 233 -17.46 -5.48 14.18
CA LEU A 233 -16.43 -6.48 13.87
C LEU A 233 -15.11 -5.91 13.28
N ALA A 234 -15.19 -5.13 12.20
CA ALA A 234 -14.00 -4.57 11.55
C ALA A 234 -13.23 -3.59 12.45
N ALA A 235 -13.94 -2.76 13.21
CA ALA A 235 -13.32 -1.84 14.17
C ALA A 235 -12.74 -2.59 15.38
N ALA A 236 -13.41 -3.66 15.82
CA ALA A 236 -12.92 -4.54 16.87
C ALA A 236 -11.59 -5.21 16.47
N ALA A 237 -11.53 -5.80 15.28
CA ALA A 237 -10.31 -6.43 14.76
C ALA A 237 -9.14 -5.44 14.69
N ARG A 238 -9.35 -4.24 14.12
CA ARG A 238 -8.35 -3.18 14.06
C ARG A 238 -7.89 -2.72 15.44
N LYS A 239 -8.82 -2.52 16.38
CA LYS A 239 -8.48 -2.12 17.75
C LYS A 239 -7.67 -3.21 18.45
N ALA A 240 -8.12 -4.46 18.39
CA ALA A 240 -7.43 -5.59 18.99
C ALA A 240 -6.01 -5.74 18.40
N TYR A 241 -5.88 -5.73 17.08
CA TYR A 241 -4.59 -5.77 16.41
C TYR A 241 -3.67 -4.60 16.82
N SER A 242 -4.20 -3.37 16.85
CA SER A 242 -3.41 -2.19 17.23
C SER A 242 -2.93 -2.22 18.68
N GLU A 243 -3.73 -2.71 19.62
CA GLU A 243 -3.32 -2.82 21.02
C GLU A 243 -2.30 -3.94 21.22
N LEU A 244 -2.51 -5.11 20.60
CA LEU A 244 -1.59 -6.26 20.68
C LEU A 244 -0.23 -5.95 20.05
N THR A 245 -0.20 -5.24 18.91
CA THR A 245 1.06 -4.81 18.26
C THR A 245 1.83 -3.76 19.08
N LYS A 246 1.17 -3.07 20.02
CA LYS A 246 1.80 -2.20 21.03
C LYS A 246 2.22 -2.95 22.29
N GLY A 247 2.08 -4.28 22.34
CA GLY A 247 2.39 -5.11 23.51
C GLY A 247 1.40 -4.98 24.65
N ARG A 248 0.18 -4.48 24.39
CA ARG A 248 -0.87 -4.37 25.40
C ARG A 248 -1.78 -5.58 25.33
N GLU A 249 -2.18 -6.08 26.49
CA GLU A 249 -3.17 -7.16 26.58
C GLU A 249 -4.52 -6.71 26.00
N VAL A 250 -5.18 -7.64 25.31
CA VAL A 250 -6.53 -7.46 24.79
C VAL A 250 -7.45 -8.51 25.37
N VAL A 251 -8.59 -8.06 25.87
CA VAL A 251 -9.75 -8.86 26.23
C VAL A 251 -10.83 -8.65 25.18
N ILE A 252 -11.19 -9.73 24.49
CA ILE A 252 -12.28 -9.78 23.52
C ILE A 252 -13.49 -10.44 24.17
N GLY A 253 -14.57 -9.69 24.31
CA GLY A 253 -15.85 -10.17 24.82
C GLY A 253 -16.86 -10.38 23.69
N PHE A 254 -17.52 -11.53 23.71
CA PHE A 254 -18.60 -11.91 22.80
C PHE A 254 -19.94 -11.91 23.51
N SER A 255 -20.99 -11.50 22.79
CA SER A 255 -22.35 -11.41 23.33
C SER A 255 -23.34 -12.13 22.42
N LEU A 256 -24.31 -12.83 23.00
CA LEU A 256 -25.47 -13.36 22.27
C LEU A 256 -26.57 -12.30 22.06
N SER A 257 -26.52 -11.18 22.78
CA SER A 257 -27.52 -10.12 22.74
C SER A 257 -26.97 -8.80 22.18
N GLY A 258 -27.80 -8.11 21.39
CA GLY A 258 -27.51 -6.76 20.90
C GLY A 258 -27.89 -5.68 21.91
N GLY A 259 -27.28 -4.49 21.79
CA GLY A 259 -27.60 -3.31 22.61
C GLY A 259 -26.38 -2.44 22.92
N PRO A 260 -26.57 -1.25 23.53
CA PRO A 260 -25.49 -0.34 23.89
C PRO A 260 -24.59 -0.90 25.02
N TYR A 261 -25.09 -1.88 25.77
CA TYR A 261 -24.39 -2.57 26.86
C TYR A 261 -24.56 -4.09 26.70
N PRO A 262 -23.85 -4.72 25.74
CA PRO A 262 -24.00 -6.15 25.48
C PRO A 262 -23.51 -6.97 26.68
N VAL A 263 -24.26 -8.01 27.05
CA VAL A 263 -23.84 -8.93 28.11
C VAL A 263 -22.76 -9.85 27.56
N ILE A 264 -21.59 -9.86 28.19
CA ILE A 264 -20.48 -10.71 27.74
C ILE A 264 -20.72 -12.14 28.22
N HIS A 265 -20.85 -13.06 27.26
CA HIS A 265 -21.07 -14.49 27.49
C HIS A 265 -19.77 -15.28 27.44
N GLU A 266 -18.82 -14.83 26.63
CA GLU A 266 -17.50 -15.44 26.50
C GLU A 266 -16.43 -14.35 26.38
N GLU A 267 -15.28 -14.60 27.02
CA GLU A 267 -14.12 -13.72 26.97
C GLU A 267 -12.87 -14.48 26.52
N LEU A 268 -12.15 -13.89 25.57
CA LEU A 268 -10.82 -14.33 25.16
C LEU A 268 -9.81 -13.26 25.53
N ARG A 269 -8.79 -13.67 26.30
CA ARG A 269 -7.64 -12.81 26.62
C ARG A 269 -6.47 -13.19 25.74
N ALA A 270 -5.73 -12.21 25.25
CA ALA A 270 -4.50 -12.44 24.50
C ALA A 270 -3.49 -11.33 24.78
N SER A 271 -2.23 -11.72 24.83
CA SER A 271 -1.07 -10.85 25.03
C SER A 271 -0.28 -10.62 23.73
N SER A 272 -0.57 -11.39 22.67
CA SER A 272 -0.02 -11.20 21.33
C SER A 272 -1.05 -11.50 20.24
N VAL A 273 -0.82 -10.99 19.02
CA VAL A 273 -1.68 -11.27 17.85
C VAL A 273 -1.71 -12.76 17.56
N LYS A 274 -0.55 -13.42 17.58
CA LYS A 274 -0.42 -14.86 17.33
C LYS A 274 -1.23 -15.70 18.33
N GLU A 275 -1.11 -15.39 19.62
CA GLU A 275 -1.87 -16.07 20.67
C GLU A 275 -3.39 -15.92 20.44
N LEU A 276 -3.85 -14.73 20.06
CA LEU A 276 -5.26 -14.50 19.76
C LEU A 276 -5.73 -15.36 18.58
N PHE A 277 -4.92 -15.45 17.51
CA PHE A 277 -5.23 -16.29 16.35
C PHE A 277 -5.32 -17.77 16.72
N GLU A 278 -4.34 -18.27 17.47
CA GLU A 278 -4.29 -19.67 17.92
C GLU A 278 -5.52 -20.02 18.79
N LYS A 279 -5.92 -19.10 19.68
CA LYS A 279 -7.14 -19.26 20.50
C LYS A 279 -8.41 -19.31 19.66
N LEU A 280 -8.57 -18.39 18.70
CA LEU A 280 -9.75 -18.36 17.83
C LEU A 280 -9.81 -19.59 16.90
N GLN A 281 -8.67 -20.12 16.46
CA GLN A 281 -8.62 -21.32 15.62
C GLN A 281 -8.88 -22.60 16.41
N SER A 282 -8.29 -22.76 17.60
CA SER A 282 -8.48 -23.95 18.45
C SER A 282 -9.93 -24.11 18.88
N LEU A 283 -10.55 -23.03 19.36
CA LEU A 283 -11.95 -23.04 19.80
C LEU A 283 -12.96 -23.25 18.66
N ARG A 284 -12.55 -23.09 17.40
CA ARG A 284 -13.40 -23.42 16.24
C ARG A 284 -13.46 -24.93 15.98
N ASN A 285 -12.42 -25.67 16.38
CA ASN A 285 -12.33 -27.11 16.17
C ASN A 285 -12.93 -27.91 17.34
N GLU A 286 -13.43 -27.23 18.38
CA GLU A 286 -14.19 -27.75 19.52
C GLU A 286 -15.69 -27.48 19.36
#